data_AF-A0A1I5H6R1-F1
#
_entry.id   AF-A0A1I5H6R1-F1
#
_cell.length_a   1.000
_cell.length_b   1.000
_cell.length_c   1.000
_cell.angle_alpha   90.00
_cell.angle_beta   90.00
_cell.angle_gamma   90.00
#
_symmetry.space_group_name_H-M   'P 1'
#
loop_
_entity.id
_entity.type
_entity.pdbx_description
1 polymer ?
#
loop_
_entity_poly.entity_id
_entity_poly.type
_entity_poly.pdbx_seq_one_letter_code
_entity_poly.pdbx_strand_id
1 'polypeptide(L)'
;MINKSKASDAVLYGCLLVFILFVAYLLYINQEVFYTAHDRSEFLFGTPYFNTLLSKPFGLLQYLGAWLTQLFYHPALGTAILVAIWILIFLVGKKAFRLQGYASALMLLPVACLLTSIVDLGYWIYILPIKGYWFSQSIGYLLMLLLLWTARCTPHKWHIAWYILGFCIYPVLGWLALLFVLCLILTEKPNWRELSGIILILFTAVIWRALLYSNLKFDDVVLAGLPHFVTASDSSKYLSTPFWVLGTVSALLPLCNKYLTKWFVPIVCTVAGIVFTTSFSFRDQNYIDEMRMVRYAETDNWQEVLNIVAENPKPTTAMVFLKNVALMNEGGLLNRSFKTGNISFPVTNPDTLHVSFLNIVSPLVYYNYGMINEAIRLNYELAIQYGFSPFFLKTLSRCALAKGDQKLLERYTTLLHHHPLYSNWQPAPVTTKVKSLQDAFPDELTGVENSDSYIVNSISLWYETDSKVASEQALYYAMISCDSQRFWSTLRNYIRLHRNEEFPVHAQEAYILMMDKAPEEKRMMLPVEETVYNGYQQFCETLAKLVKPGKTLGQVADEMRGKWGGTYWYYNFFGRQYTNSAERKDNEVQS
;
A
#
# COMPACT_ATOMS: atom_id res chain seq x y z
N MET A 1 51.14 -19.29 -9.17
CA MET A 1 50.18 -19.45 -10.28
C MET A 1 48.81 -19.81 -9.71
N ILE A 2 47.91 -18.84 -9.55
CA ILE A 2 46.51 -19.12 -9.20
C ILE A 2 45.86 -19.73 -10.43
N ASN A 3 45.33 -20.95 -10.28
CA ASN A 3 44.74 -21.72 -11.36
C ASN A 3 43.59 -20.91 -11.99
N LYS A 4 43.65 -20.60 -13.30
CA LYS A 4 42.69 -19.70 -13.98
C LYS A 4 41.22 -20.11 -13.77
N SER A 5 40.93 -21.40 -13.56
CA SER A 5 39.56 -21.87 -13.27
C SER A 5 39.10 -21.55 -11.83
N LYS A 6 40.01 -21.56 -10.84
CA LYS A 6 39.67 -21.17 -9.47
C LYS A 6 39.41 -19.67 -9.37
N ALA A 7 40.18 -18.87 -10.11
CA ALA A 7 39.96 -17.43 -10.20
C ALA A 7 38.62 -17.09 -10.89
N SER A 8 38.21 -17.87 -11.90
CA SER A 8 36.93 -17.67 -12.58
C SER A 8 35.73 -17.98 -11.70
N ASP A 9 35.80 -19.07 -10.95
CA ASP A 9 34.73 -19.45 -10.05
C ASP A 9 34.61 -18.44 -8.90
N ALA A 10 35.75 -17.95 -8.38
CA ALA A 10 35.77 -16.92 -7.34
C ALA A 10 35.05 -15.62 -7.76
N VAL A 11 35.24 -15.15 -9.00
CA VAL A 11 34.56 -13.93 -9.49
C VAL A 11 33.04 -14.15 -9.57
N LEU A 12 32.61 -15.29 -10.10
CA LEU A 12 31.18 -15.62 -10.19
C LEU A 12 30.55 -15.71 -8.80
N TYR A 13 31.15 -16.46 -7.87
CA TYR A 13 30.63 -16.61 -6.51
C TYR A 13 30.66 -15.31 -5.73
N GLY A 14 31.68 -14.46 -5.92
CA GLY A 14 31.72 -13.11 -5.35
C GLY A 14 30.57 -12.24 -5.84
N CYS A 15 30.28 -12.25 -7.15
CA CYS A 15 29.16 -11.51 -7.73
C CYS A 15 27.79 -12.02 -7.23
N LEU A 16 27.65 -13.34 -7.06
CA LEU A 16 26.45 -13.96 -6.48
C LEU A 16 26.25 -13.54 -5.02
N LEU A 17 27.33 -13.56 -4.22
CA LEU A 17 27.28 -13.14 -2.83
C LEU A 17 26.84 -11.67 -2.72
N VAL A 18 27.44 -10.78 -3.51
CA VAL A 18 27.07 -9.35 -3.54
C VAL A 18 25.59 -9.17 -3.89
N PHE A 19 25.12 -9.88 -4.91
CA PHE A 19 23.72 -9.80 -5.32
C PHE A 19 22.76 -10.34 -4.25
N ILE A 20 23.10 -11.45 -3.59
CA ILE A 20 22.30 -12.01 -2.48
C ILE A 20 22.26 -11.06 -1.28
N LEU A 21 23.39 -10.44 -0.94
CA LEU A 21 23.44 -9.44 0.13
C LEU A 21 22.58 -8.21 -0.20
N PHE A 22 22.61 -7.76 -1.46
CA PHE A 22 21.74 -6.69 -1.95
C PHE A 22 20.25 -7.06 -1.84
N VAL A 23 19.88 -8.28 -2.26
CA VAL A 23 18.51 -8.80 -2.11
C VAL A 23 18.11 -8.84 -0.64
N ALA A 24 18.94 -9.41 0.23
CA ALA A 24 18.66 -9.52 1.66
C ALA A 24 18.49 -8.14 2.31
N TYR A 25 19.31 -7.15 1.94
CA TYR A 25 19.20 -5.77 2.40
C TYR A 25 17.87 -5.13 1.99
N LEU A 26 17.48 -5.25 0.72
CA LEU A 26 16.20 -4.70 0.26
C LEU A 26 15.00 -5.37 0.93
N LEU A 27 15.04 -6.70 1.10
CA LEU A 27 13.97 -7.41 1.79
C LEU A 27 13.91 -7.06 3.28
N TYR A 28 15.04 -6.78 3.91
CA TYR A 28 15.10 -6.33 5.31
C TYR A 28 14.46 -4.95 5.51
N ILE A 29 14.74 -3.99 4.62
CA ILE A 29 14.15 -2.64 4.72
C ILE A 29 12.63 -2.67 4.47
N ASN A 30 12.15 -3.59 3.64
CA ASN A 30 10.74 -3.70 3.26
C ASN A 30 9.93 -4.66 4.16
N GLN A 31 10.36 -4.95 5.39
CA GLN A 31 9.65 -5.88 6.28
C GLN A 31 8.19 -5.47 6.55
N GLU A 32 7.91 -4.17 6.70
CA GLU A 32 6.54 -3.68 6.91
C GLU A 32 5.67 -3.88 5.67
N VAL A 33 6.23 -3.72 4.48
CA VAL A 33 5.54 -3.99 3.21
C VAL A 33 5.08 -5.44 3.15
N PHE A 34 5.94 -6.39 3.55
CA PHE A 34 5.58 -7.80 3.58
C PHE A 34 4.51 -8.10 4.63
N TYR A 35 4.58 -7.48 5.81
CA TYR A 35 3.53 -7.63 6.81
C TYR A 35 2.18 -7.14 6.28
N THR A 36 2.16 -5.94 5.68
CA THR A 36 0.95 -5.38 5.05
C THR A 36 0.46 -6.25 3.89
N ALA A 37 1.37 -6.84 3.12
CA ALA A 37 1.02 -7.76 2.04
C ALA A 37 0.25 -8.99 2.54
N HIS A 38 0.67 -9.59 3.67
CA HIS A 38 -0.10 -10.65 4.33
C HIS A 38 -1.44 -10.09 4.83
N ASP A 39 -1.42 -8.97 5.55
CA ASP A 39 -2.60 -8.47 6.25
C ASP A 39 -3.73 -8.02 5.29
N ARG A 40 -3.35 -7.56 4.09
CA ARG A 40 -4.26 -7.17 3.01
C ARG A 40 -4.55 -8.27 1.99
N SER A 41 -3.83 -9.40 2.04
CA SER A 41 -4.09 -10.51 1.13
C SER A 41 -5.38 -11.23 1.51
N GLU A 42 -6.28 -11.41 0.53
CA GLU A 42 -7.39 -12.33 0.69
C GLU A 42 -6.87 -13.78 0.63
N PHE A 43 -7.07 -14.52 1.71
CA PHE A 43 -6.91 -15.96 1.72
C PHE A 43 -7.90 -16.58 2.70
N LEU A 44 -9.03 -17.02 2.17
CA LEU A 44 -10.03 -17.77 2.93
C LEU A 44 -9.76 -19.26 2.75
N PHE A 45 -9.50 -19.96 3.84
CA PHE A 45 -9.35 -21.41 3.83
C PHE A 45 -10.73 -22.04 3.55
N GLY A 46 -10.91 -22.60 2.35
CA GLY A 46 -12.14 -23.31 1.99
C GLY A 46 -12.26 -23.66 0.51
N THR A 47 -13.11 -24.65 0.21
CA THR A 47 -13.43 -25.11 -1.15
C THR A 47 -13.99 -24.01 -2.06
N PRO A 48 -14.86 -23.09 -1.59
CA PRO A 48 -15.40 -22.03 -2.45
C PRO A 48 -14.30 -21.12 -3.02
N TYR A 49 -13.37 -20.67 -2.17
CA TYR A 49 -12.26 -19.80 -2.59
C TYR A 49 -11.36 -20.49 -3.63
N PHE A 50 -11.04 -21.77 -3.40
CA PHE A 50 -10.27 -22.57 -4.35
C PHE A 50 -10.97 -22.69 -5.71
N ASN A 51 -12.27 -23.01 -5.72
CA ASN A 51 -13.04 -23.14 -6.95
C ASN A 51 -13.18 -21.79 -7.71
N THR A 52 -13.33 -20.68 -6.98
CA THR A 52 -13.38 -19.34 -7.57
C THR A 52 -12.07 -18.94 -8.24
N LEU A 53 -10.92 -19.36 -7.70
CA LEU A 53 -9.64 -19.11 -8.36
C LEU A 53 -9.45 -20.03 -9.57
N LEU A 54 -9.77 -21.32 -9.47
CA LEU A 54 -9.63 -22.28 -10.58
C LEU A 54 -10.53 -21.98 -11.78
N SER A 55 -11.64 -21.26 -11.60
CA SER A 55 -12.49 -20.83 -12.71
C SER A 55 -11.87 -19.74 -13.58
N LYS A 56 -10.70 -19.21 -13.19
CA LYS A 56 -9.91 -18.23 -13.94
C LYS A 56 -8.59 -18.86 -14.41
N PRO A 57 -8.08 -18.49 -15.60
CA PRO A 57 -6.75 -18.90 -16.00
C PRO A 57 -5.71 -18.33 -15.02
N PHE A 58 -4.60 -19.03 -14.83
CA PHE A 58 -3.58 -18.75 -13.81
C PHE A 58 -4.06 -18.95 -12.35
N GLY A 59 -5.28 -19.45 -12.15
CA GLY A 59 -5.93 -19.58 -10.84
C GLY A 59 -5.18 -20.44 -9.82
N LEU A 60 -4.61 -21.57 -10.25
CA LEU A 60 -3.87 -22.46 -9.34
C LEU A 60 -2.62 -21.78 -8.77
N LEU A 61 -1.89 -21.03 -9.61
CA LEU A 61 -0.72 -20.27 -9.16
C LEU A 61 -1.10 -19.10 -8.25
N GLN A 62 -2.25 -18.47 -8.49
CA GLN A 62 -2.79 -17.47 -7.57
C GLN A 62 -3.10 -18.07 -6.21
N TYR A 63 -3.70 -19.27 -6.16
CA TYR A 63 -4.00 -19.96 -4.91
C TYR A 63 -2.72 -20.30 -4.14
N LEU A 64 -1.74 -20.94 -4.80
CA LEU A 64 -0.45 -21.27 -4.18
C LEU A 64 0.31 -20.01 -3.73
N GLY A 65 0.28 -18.96 -4.55
CA GLY A 65 0.90 -17.70 -4.23
C GLY A 65 0.23 -17.01 -3.03
N ALA A 66 -1.09 -17.03 -2.97
CA ALA A 66 -1.86 -16.42 -1.87
C ALA A 66 -1.66 -17.17 -0.57
N TRP A 67 -1.56 -18.51 -0.62
CA TRP A 67 -1.21 -19.33 0.54
C TRP A 67 0.20 -19.02 1.05
N LEU A 68 1.22 -18.97 0.19
CA LEU A 68 2.58 -18.60 0.60
C LEU A 68 2.69 -17.15 1.09
N THR A 69 1.90 -16.24 0.52
CA THR A 69 1.82 -14.84 0.99
C THR A 69 1.44 -14.80 2.48
N GLN A 70 0.71 -15.81 2.98
CA GLN A 70 0.33 -15.84 4.39
C GLN A 70 1.53 -15.94 5.35
N LEU A 71 2.65 -16.47 4.86
CA LEU A 71 3.87 -16.61 5.64
C LEU A 71 4.54 -15.27 5.97
N PHE A 72 4.15 -14.18 5.29
CA PHE A 72 4.61 -12.84 5.64
C PHE A 72 4.02 -12.28 6.94
N TYR A 73 3.12 -13.00 7.63
CA TYR A 73 2.82 -12.73 9.04
C TYR A 73 4.10 -12.65 9.88
N HIS A 74 5.09 -13.48 9.55
CA HIS A 74 6.47 -13.34 9.98
C HIS A 74 7.33 -12.95 8.76
N PRO A 75 7.57 -11.65 8.51
CA PRO A 75 8.24 -11.18 7.29
C PRO A 75 9.55 -11.90 6.99
N ALA A 76 10.36 -12.18 8.01
CA ALA A 76 11.62 -12.92 7.87
C ALA A 76 11.44 -14.34 7.30
N LEU A 77 10.37 -15.05 7.68
CA LEU A 77 10.10 -16.41 7.20
C LEU A 77 9.63 -16.40 5.75
N GLY A 78 8.66 -15.53 5.42
CA GLY A 78 8.18 -15.41 4.04
C GLY A 78 9.29 -14.95 3.08
N THR A 79 10.13 -14.00 3.49
CA THR A 79 11.27 -13.54 2.69
C THR A 79 12.33 -14.63 2.51
N ALA A 80 12.62 -15.43 3.55
CA ALA A 80 13.53 -16.57 3.43
C ALA A 80 13.05 -17.60 2.39
N ILE A 81 11.75 -17.90 2.37
CA ILE A 81 11.16 -18.82 1.38
C ILE A 81 11.23 -18.24 -0.02
N LEU A 82 10.93 -16.95 -0.18
CA LEU A 82 11.02 -16.27 -1.46
C LEU A 82 12.45 -16.28 -2.02
N VAL A 83 13.45 -15.99 -1.18
CA VAL A 83 14.87 -16.09 -1.53
C VAL A 83 15.25 -17.52 -1.90
N ALA A 84 14.75 -18.52 -1.17
CA ALA A 84 14.99 -19.92 -1.50
C ALA A 84 14.42 -20.28 -2.89
N ILE A 85 13.22 -19.81 -3.23
CA ILE A 85 12.63 -19.97 -4.56
C ILE A 85 13.51 -19.31 -5.63
N TRP A 86 14.04 -18.11 -5.39
CA TRP A 86 14.93 -17.43 -6.33
C TRP A 86 16.29 -18.11 -6.50
N ILE A 87 16.85 -18.69 -5.43
CA ILE A 87 18.04 -19.54 -5.53
C ILE A 87 17.72 -20.77 -6.39
N LEU A 88 16.56 -21.40 -6.22
CA LEU A 88 16.13 -22.50 -7.08
C LEU A 88 15.94 -22.07 -8.54
N ILE A 89 15.35 -20.90 -8.79
CA ILE A 89 15.24 -20.32 -10.15
C ILE A 89 16.62 -20.16 -10.77
N PHE A 90 17.60 -19.64 -10.04
CA PHE A 90 18.98 -19.52 -10.53
C PHE A 90 19.58 -20.89 -10.88
N LEU A 91 19.47 -21.88 -9.97
CA LEU A 91 20.05 -23.21 -10.14
C LEU A 91 19.39 -24.00 -11.28
N VAL A 92 18.05 -23.99 -11.34
CA VAL A 92 17.28 -24.67 -12.38
C VAL A 92 17.46 -23.96 -13.71
N GLY A 93 17.42 -22.62 -13.74
CA GLY A 93 17.62 -21.84 -14.96
C GLY A 93 19.00 -22.08 -15.60
N LYS A 94 20.05 -22.18 -14.78
CA LYS A 94 21.40 -22.59 -15.26
C LYS A 94 21.35 -23.92 -16.01
N LYS A 95 20.61 -24.91 -15.49
CA LYS A 95 20.45 -26.24 -16.13
C LYS A 95 19.53 -26.17 -17.35
N ALA A 96 18.40 -25.47 -17.25
CA ALA A 96 17.42 -25.31 -18.31
C ALA A 96 18.03 -24.67 -19.57
N PHE A 97 18.79 -23.59 -19.41
CA PHE A 97 19.44 -22.92 -20.54
C PHE A 97 20.81 -23.52 -20.90
N ARG A 98 21.30 -24.51 -20.15
CA ARG A 98 22.64 -25.13 -20.29
C ARG A 98 23.77 -24.08 -20.25
N LEU A 99 23.70 -23.19 -19.27
CA LEU A 99 24.68 -22.11 -19.07
C LEU A 99 25.95 -22.66 -18.39
N GLN A 100 27.12 -22.34 -18.94
CA GLN A 100 28.42 -22.82 -18.42
C GLN A 100 29.30 -21.65 -17.94
N GLY A 101 30.07 -21.90 -16.86
CA GLY A 101 31.00 -20.92 -16.29
C GLY A 101 30.33 -19.57 -16.00
N TYR A 102 30.95 -18.50 -16.48
CA TYR A 102 30.48 -17.12 -16.29
C TYR A 102 29.09 -16.83 -16.86
N ALA A 103 28.65 -17.57 -17.89
CA ALA A 103 27.34 -17.36 -18.49
C ALA A 103 26.18 -17.66 -17.51
N SER A 104 26.42 -18.44 -16.44
CA SER A 104 25.37 -18.69 -15.44
C SER A 104 24.93 -17.42 -14.71
N ALA A 105 25.76 -16.37 -14.68
CA ALA A 105 25.38 -15.09 -14.09
C ALA A 105 24.23 -14.39 -14.82
N LEU A 106 23.93 -14.77 -16.07
CA LEU A 106 22.77 -14.23 -16.79
C LEU A 106 21.44 -14.56 -16.08
N MET A 107 21.39 -15.64 -15.28
CA MET A 107 20.22 -15.96 -14.46
C MET A 107 19.99 -14.98 -13.30
N LEU A 108 20.94 -14.09 -13.01
CA LEU A 108 20.72 -12.98 -12.07
C LEU A 108 19.71 -11.97 -12.62
N LEU A 109 19.62 -11.81 -13.95
CA LEU A 109 18.72 -10.83 -14.56
C LEU A 109 17.24 -11.21 -14.38
N PRO A 110 16.79 -12.46 -14.64
CA PRO A 110 15.44 -12.89 -14.26
C PRO A 110 15.12 -12.73 -12.77
N VAL A 111 16.07 -13.04 -11.88
CA VAL A 111 15.88 -12.87 -10.43
C VAL A 111 15.76 -11.38 -10.07
N ALA A 112 16.57 -10.51 -10.69
CA ALA A 112 16.47 -9.07 -10.52
C ALA A 112 15.10 -8.54 -11.01
N CYS A 113 14.56 -9.05 -12.11
CA CYS A 113 13.22 -8.67 -12.58
C CYS A 113 12.13 -9.05 -11.57
N LEU A 114 12.19 -10.26 -11.00
CA LEU A 114 11.25 -10.71 -9.98
C LEU A 114 11.38 -9.89 -8.68
N LEU A 115 12.61 -9.59 -8.24
CA LEU A 115 12.85 -8.70 -7.11
C LEU A 115 12.30 -7.29 -7.37
N THR A 116 12.55 -6.76 -8.56
CA THR A 116 12.07 -5.43 -8.97
C THR A 116 10.56 -5.35 -8.90
N SER A 117 9.85 -6.38 -9.38
CA SER A 117 8.38 -6.42 -9.33
C SER A 117 7.77 -6.34 -7.92
N ILE A 118 8.56 -6.67 -6.90
CA ILE A 118 8.16 -6.63 -5.49
C ILE A 118 8.44 -5.27 -4.86
N VAL A 119 9.59 -4.67 -5.17
CA VAL A 119 10.01 -3.39 -4.56
C VAL A 119 9.46 -2.15 -5.29
N ASP A 120 8.94 -2.31 -6.50
CA ASP A 120 8.37 -1.24 -7.33
C ASP A 120 6.89 -0.94 -6.99
N LEU A 121 6.18 -1.89 -6.39
CA LEU A 121 4.72 -1.88 -6.26
C LEU A 121 4.14 -0.59 -5.64
N GLY A 122 4.82 -0.01 -4.64
CA GLY A 122 4.32 1.15 -3.90
C GLY A 122 2.90 0.96 -3.39
N TYR A 123 2.08 2.00 -3.48
CA TYR A 123 0.70 1.99 -2.99
C TYR A 123 -0.27 1.05 -3.73
N TRP A 124 0.15 0.42 -4.85
CA TRP A 124 -0.66 -0.62 -5.50
C TRP A 124 -0.83 -1.89 -4.66
N ILE A 125 -0.10 -2.03 -3.55
CA ILE A 125 -0.33 -3.09 -2.55
C ILE A 125 -1.78 -3.15 -2.05
N TYR A 126 -2.49 -2.02 -2.02
CA TYR A 126 -3.89 -1.94 -1.61
C TYR A 126 -4.88 -2.35 -2.71
N ILE A 127 -4.44 -2.36 -3.98
CA ILE A 127 -5.26 -2.71 -5.16
C ILE A 127 -4.49 -3.69 -6.05
N LEU A 128 -4.25 -4.90 -5.55
CA LEU A 128 -3.52 -5.91 -6.32
C LEU A 128 -4.42 -6.57 -7.38
N PRO A 129 -4.02 -6.59 -8.67
CA PRO A 129 -4.82 -7.20 -9.73
C PRO A 129 -4.84 -8.74 -9.66
N ILE A 130 -3.82 -9.34 -9.04
CA ILE A 130 -3.63 -10.80 -8.98
C ILE A 130 -3.56 -11.23 -7.51
N LYS A 131 -4.35 -12.23 -7.13
CA LYS A 131 -4.29 -12.84 -5.80
C LYS A 131 -2.98 -13.62 -5.67
N GLY A 132 -2.26 -13.45 -4.57
CA GLY A 132 -0.96 -14.10 -4.39
C GLY A 132 0.15 -13.53 -5.28
N TYR A 133 0.06 -12.25 -5.66
CA TYR A 133 1.05 -11.53 -6.48
C TYR A 133 2.51 -11.82 -6.12
N TRP A 134 2.84 -11.76 -4.83
CA TRP A 134 4.21 -11.86 -4.29
C TRP A 134 4.93 -13.17 -4.62
N PHE A 135 4.19 -14.28 -4.71
CA PHE A 135 4.78 -15.61 -4.92
C PHE A 135 4.38 -16.24 -6.27
N SER A 136 3.18 -15.95 -6.78
CA SER A 136 2.62 -16.62 -7.98
C SER A 136 3.56 -16.57 -9.19
N GLN A 137 4.16 -15.40 -9.46
CA GLN A 137 5.09 -15.21 -10.59
C GLN A 137 6.40 -15.99 -10.40
N SER A 138 6.96 -15.97 -9.18
CA SER A 138 8.20 -16.69 -8.86
C SER A 138 8.02 -18.21 -8.95
N ILE A 139 6.89 -18.73 -8.42
CA ILE A 139 6.55 -20.16 -8.53
C ILE A 139 6.31 -20.54 -9.99
N GLY A 140 5.49 -19.76 -10.70
CA GLY A 140 5.19 -20.02 -12.11
C GLY A 140 6.45 -20.04 -12.97
N TYR A 141 7.36 -19.08 -12.74
CA TYR A 141 8.61 -19.00 -13.47
C TYR A 141 9.52 -20.19 -13.16
N LEU A 142 9.60 -20.62 -11.89
CA LEU A 142 10.31 -21.84 -11.51
C LEU A 142 9.74 -23.08 -12.21
N LEU A 143 8.42 -23.24 -12.24
CA LEU A 143 7.75 -24.36 -12.94
C LEU A 143 8.02 -24.31 -14.45
N MET A 144 7.96 -23.13 -15.06
CA MET A 144 8.33 -22.94 -16.46
C MET A 144 9.77 -23.40 -16.73
N LEU A 145 10.73 -23.02 -15.89
CA LEU A 145 12.12 -23.43 -16.04
C LEU A 145 12.32 -24.93 -15.83
N LEU A 146 11.58 -25.54 -14.89
CA LEU A 146 11.60 -26.99 -14.68
C LEU A 146 11.10 -27.73 -15.93
N LEU A 147 10.00 -27.26 -16.53
CA LEU A 147 9.47 -27.80 -17.79
C LEU A 147 10.46 -27.62 -18.94
N LEU A 148 11.11 -26.46 -19.04
CA LEU A 148 12.13 -26.21 -20.05
C LEU A 148 13.34 -27.14 -19.87
N TRP A 149 13.77 -27.34 -18.62
CA TRP A 149 14.87 -28.25 -18.31
C TRP A 149 14.53 -29.69 -18.69
N THR A 150 13.34 -30.18 -18.31
CA THR A 150 12.91 -31.55 -18.64
C THR A 150 12.72 -31.72 -20.15
N ALA A 151 12.09 -30.77 -20.84
CA ALA A 151 11.91 -30.81 -22.29
C ALA A 151 13.25 -30.91 -23.03
N ARG A 152 14.25 -30.13 -22.62
CA ARG A 152 15.59 -30.18 -23.22
C ARG A 152 16.41 -31.42 -22.87
N CYS A 153 16.01 -32.19 -21.86
CA CYS A 153 16.59 -33.50 -21.60
C CYS A 153 15.97 -34.60 -22.50
N THR A 154 14.82 -34.33 -23.13
CA THR A 154 14.18 -35.27 -24.05
C THR A 154 14.73 -35.17 -25.48
N PRO A 155 14.67 -36.27 -26.26
CA PRO A 155 15.03 -36.22 -27.68
C PRO A 155 14.14 -35.27 -28.48
N HIS A 156 14.72 -34.59 -29.47
CA HIS A 156 14.03 -33.59 -30.30
C HIS A 156 12.71 -34.07 -30.97
N LYS A 157 12.55 -35.39 -31.18
CA LYS A 157 11.28 -35.98 -31.66
C LYS A 157 10.08 -35.79 -30.73
N TRP A 158 10.32 -35.59 -29.44
CA TRP A 158 9.27 -35.40 -28.43
C TRP A 158 8.85 -33.94 -28.23
N HIS A 159 9.48 -32.98 -28.93
CA HIS A 159 9.17 -31.56 -28.76
C HIS A 159 7.70 -31.22 -29.08
N ILE A 160 7.06 -31.94 -30.02
CA ILE A 160 5.63 -31.78 -30.30
C ILE A 160 4.78 -32.08 -29.05
N ALA A 161 5.11 -33.13 -28.29
CA ALA A 161 4.39 -33.48 -27.08
C ALA A 161 4.55 -32.37 -26.01
N TRP A 162 5.71 -31.74 -25.94
CA TRP A 162 5.94 -30.59 -25.05
C TRP A 162 5.18 -29.34 -25.48
N TYR A 163 5.04 -29.07 -26.78
CA TYR A 163 4.20 -27.96 -27.25
C TYR A 163 2.71 -28.20 -26.92
N ILE A 164 2.21 -29.42 -27.11
CA ILE A 164 0.85 -29.81 -26.69
C ILE A 164 0.70 -29.68 -25.17
N LEU A 165 1.71 -30.11 -24.40
CA LEU A 165 1.69 -29.93 -22.95
C LEU A 165 1.62 -28.45 -22.58
N GLY A 166 2.42 -27.59 -23.23
CA GLY A 166 2.40 -26.13 -23.05
C GLY A 166 1.00 -25.54 -23.28
N PHE A 167 0.31 -26.01 -24.31
CA PHE A 167 -1.10 -25.65 -24.56
C PHE A 167 -2.03 -26.15 -23.44
N CYS A 168 -1.89 -27.41 -23.01
CA CYS A 168 -2.72 -28.02 -21.97
C CYS A 168 -2.55 -27.36 -20.59
N ILE A 169 -1.35 -26.89 -20.25
CA ILE A 169 -1.03 -26.27 -18.96
C ILE A 169 -1.26 -24.76 -18.93
N TYR A 170 -1.66 -24.13 -20.04
CA TYR A 170 -1.95 -22.70 -20.11
C TYR A 170 -2.99 -22.23 -19.06
N PRO A 171 -4.10 -22.94 -18.79
CA PRO A 171 -4.99 -22.62 -17.68
C PRO A 171 -4.30 -22.51 -16.32
N VAL A 172 -3.20 -23.23 -16.12
CA VAL A 172 -2.44 -23.26 -14.86
C VAL A 172 -1.35 -22.19 -14.82
N LEU A 173 -0.54 -22.07 -15.88
CA LEU A 173 0.65 -21.21 -15.93
C LEU A 173 0.44 -19.86 -16.64
N GLY A 174 -0.68 -19.67 -17.34
CA GLY A 174 -0.97 -18.45 -18.09
C GLY A 174 0.13 -18.11 -19.10
N TRP A 175 0.54 -16.84 -19.14
CA TRP A 175 1.59 -16.33 -20.03
C TRP A 175 2.94 -17.06 -19.88
N LEU A 176 3.23 -17.66 -18.73
CA LEU A 176 4.47 -18.42 -18.51
C LEU A 176 4.48 -19.74 -19.30
N ALA A 177 3.32 -20.32 -19.63
CA ALA A 177 3.25 -21.44 -20.58
C ALA A 177 3.61 -21.00 -22.00
N LEU A 178 3.23 -19.78 -22.40
CA LEU A 178 3.61 -19.22 -23.70
C LEU A 178 5.12 -18.94 -23.73
N LEU A 179 5.66 -18.40 -22.63
CA LEU A 179 7.10 -18.18 -22.48
C LEU A 179 7.90 -19.49 -22.50
N PHE A 180 7.38 -20.57 -21.91
CA PHE A 180 7.95 -21.91 -22.02
C PHE A 180 8.06 -22.36 -23.48
N VAL A 181 6.95 -22.30 -24.23
CA VAL A 181 6.90 -22.72 -25.65
C VAL A 181 7.85 -21.87 -26.49
N LEU A 182 7.85 -20.55 -26.27
CA LEU A 182 8.75 -19.61 -26.94
C LEU A 182 10.22 -19.95 -26.68
N CYS A 183 10.61 -20.15 -25.42
CA CYS A 183 11.98 -20.52 -25.06
C CYS A 183 12.39 -21.84 -25.71
N LEU A 184 11.50 -22.84 -25.74
CA LEU A 184 11.78 -24.14 -26.35
C LEU A 184 12.01 -24.01 -27.87
N ILE A 185 11.17 -23.23 -28.57
CA ILE A 185 11.35 -22.93 -30.01
C ILE A 185 12.71 -22.28 -30.26
N LEU A 186 13.07 -21.25 -29.48
CA LEU A 186 14.32 -20.49 -29.66
C LEU A 186 15.58 -21.28 -29.34
N THR A 187 15.46 -22.40 -28.62
CA THR A 187 16.62 -23.26 -28.32
C THR A 187 17.04 -24.16 -29.48
N GLU A 188 16.14 -24.42 -30.43
CA GLU A 188 16.36 -25.32 -31.56
C GLU A 188 16.36 -24.57 -32.90
N LYS A 189 16.82 -25.23 -33.97
CA LYS A 189 16.68 -24.68 -35.33
C LYS A 189 15.23 -24.78 -35.79
N PRO A 190 14.70 -23.78 -36.51
CA PRO A 190 13.31 -23.80 -36.97
C PRO A 190 13.08 -24.98 -37.93
N ASN A 191 12.18 -25.88 -37.55
CA ASN A 191 11.67 -26.99 -38.35
C ASN A 191 10.13 -26.95 -38.34
N TRP A 192 9.47 -27.89 -39.01
CA TRP A 192 7.99 -27.93 -39.05
C TRP A 192 7.35 -28.07 -37.66
N ARG A 193 8.08 -28.65 -36.70
CA ARG A 193 7.64 -28.81 -35.30
C ARG A 193 7.61 -27.46 -34.58
N GLU A 194 8.57 -26.59 -34.84
CA GLU A 194 8.63 -25.25 -34.29
C GLU A 194 7.53 -24.37 -34.90
N LEU A 195 7.19 -24.59 -36.19
CA LEU A 195 6.01 -23.99 -36.80
C LEU A 195 4.71 -24.35 -36.06
N SER A 196 4.55 -25.61 -35.62
CA SER A 196 3.38 -25.98 -34.81
C SER A 196 3.38 -25.32 -33.43
N GLY A 197 4.55 -25.15 -32.80
CA GLY A 197 4.71 -24.34 -31.60
C GLY A 197 4.30 -22.87 -31.79
N ILE A 198 4.68 -22.24 -32.91
CA ILE A 198 4.29 -20.86 -33.25
C ILE A 198 2.76 -20.75 -33.43
N ILE A 199 2.15 -21.69 -34.16
CA ILE A 199 0.69 -21.74 -34.34
C ILE A 199 0.00 -21.88 -32.97
N LEU A 200 0.52 -22.74 -32.09
CA LEU A 200 -0.01 -22.89 -30.74
C LEU A 200 0.05 -21.56 -29.97
N ILE A 201 1.18 -20.84 -29.94
CA ILE A 201 1.28 -19.55 -29.26
C ILE A 201 0.18 -18.58 -29.72
N LEU A 202 -0.07 -18.50 -31.04
CA LEU A 202 -1.05 -17.57 -31.61
C LEU A 202 -2.50 -17.93 -31.27
N PHE A 203 -2.85 -19.21 -31.23
CA PHE A 203 -4.23 -19.65 -31.06
C PHE A 203 -4.58 -20.14 -29.65
N THR A 204 -3.61 -20.34 -28.75
CA THR A 204 -3.84 -20.90 -27.39
C THR A 204 -4.92 -20.14 -26.63
N ALA A 205 -4.81 -18.82 -26.51
CA ALA A 205 -5.77 -18.01 -25.77
C ALA A 205 -7.17 -18.01 -26.40
N VAL A 206 -7.24 -17.96 -27.74
CA VAL A 206 -8.51 -18.00 -28.50
C VAL A 206 -9.24 -19.32 -28.25
N ILE A 207 -8.50 -20.45 -28.31
CA ILE A 207 -9.07 -21.78 -28.11
C ILE A 207 -9.55 -21.95 -26.67
N TRP A 208 -8.73 -21.59 -25.66
CA TRP A 208 -9.13 -21.71 -24.26
C TRP A 208 -10.30 -20.81 -23.87
N ARG A 209 -10.39 -19.62 -24.48
CA ARG A 209 -11.57 -18.76 -24.33
C ARG A 209 -12.81 -19.43 -24.89
N ALA A 210 -12.73 -20.07 -26.06
CA ALA A 210 -13.88 -20.77 -26.65
C ALA A 210 -14.30 -22.00 -25.83
N LEU A 211 -13.34 -22.72 -25.21
CA LEU A 211 -13.60 -23.97 -24.50
C LEU A 211 -14.04 -23.81 -23.04
N LEU A 212 -13.30 -23.03 -22.24
CA LEU A 212 -13.51 -22.95 -20.78
C LEU A 212 -13.82 -21.55 -20.26
N TYR A 213 -13.37 -20.50 -20.96
CA TYR A 213 -13.41 -19.12 -20.46
C TYR A 213 -14.27 -18.19 -21.31
N SER A 214 -15.39 -18.70 -21.85
CA SER A 214 -16.28 -17.95 -22.74
C SER A 214 -16.89 -16.72 -22.08
N ASN A 215 -17.05 -16.78 -20.75
CA ASN A 215 -17.60 -15.70 -19.93
C ASN A 215 -16.58 -14.59 -19.59
N LEU A 216 -15.29 -14.78 -19.91
CA LEU A 216 -14.24 -13.80 -19.62
C LEU A 216 -13.95 -12.92 -20.84
N LYS A 217 -13.47 -11.70 -20.58
CA LYS A 217 -12.98 -10.79 -21.63
C LYS A 217 -11.76 -11.43 -22.30
N PHE A 218 -11.60 -11.13 -23.59
CA PHE A 218 -10.48 -11.69 -24.36
C PHE A 218 -9.12 -11.29 -23.77
N ASP A 219 -8.98 -10.03 -23.37
CA ASP A 219 -7.74 -9.50 -22.80
C ASP A 219 -7.34 -10.21 -21.49
N ASP A 220 -8.31 -10.51 -20.62
CA ASP A 220 -8.10 -11.23 -19.35
C ASP A 220 -7.59 -12.67 -19.58
N VAL A 221 -8.03 -13.29 -20.67
CA VAL A 221 -7.57 -14.63 -21.05
C VAL A 221 -6.18 -14.53 -21.66
N VAL A 222 -5.96 -13.69 -22.67
CA VAL A 222 -4.67 -13.56 -23.36
C VAL A 222 -3.54 -13.20 -22.41
N LEU A 223 -3.77 -12.21 -21.55
CA LEU A 223 -2.81 -11.73 -20.55
C LEU A 223 -2.91 -12.50 -19.23
N ALA A 224 -3.49 -13.70 -19.22
CA ALA A 224 -3.65 -14.50 -18.02
C ALA A 224 -2.34 -14.65 -17.24
N GLY A 225 -2.37 -14.19 -15.99
CA GLY A 225 -1.22 -14.22 -15.09
C GLY A 225 -0.16 -13.15 -15.35
N LEU A 226 -0.29 -12.29 -16.36
CA LEU A 226 0.56 -11.10 -16.50
C LEU A 226 -0.07 -9.96 -15.67
N PRO A 227 0.65 -9.39 -14.68
CA PRO A 227 0.08 -8.31 -13.87
C PRO A 227 -0.24 -7.08 -14.73
N HIS A 228 -1.51 -6.66 -14.67
CA HIS A 228 -2.00 -5.46 -15.35
C HIS A 228 -2.59 -4.52 -14.31
N PHE A 229 -1.94 -3.37 -14.11
CA PHE A 229 -2.29 -2.40 -13.06
C PHE A 229 -3.21 -1.33 -13.63
N VAL A 230 -4.50 -1.65 -13.70
CA VAL A 230 -5.54 -0.76 -14.25
C VAL A 230 -6.76 -0.75 -13.33
N THR A 231 -7.21 0.44 -12.98
CA THR A 231 -8.49 0.74 -12.32
C THR A 231 -9.35 1.58 -13.26
N ALA A 232 -10.55 1.97 -12.82
CA ALA A 232 -11.42 2.85 -13.62
C ALA A 232 -10.83 4.26 -13.80
N SER A 233 -10.03 4.73 -12.84
CA SER A 233 -9.42 6.07 -12.82
C SER A 233 -7.96 6.07 -13.27
N ASP A 234 -7.20 5.02 -12.93
CA ASP A 234 -5.75 5.03 -13.02
C ASP A 234 -5.21 3.81 -13.75
N SER A 235 -4.11 3.98 -14.48
CA SER A 235 -3.39 2.86 -15.10
C SER A 235 -1.89 3.07 -14.99
N SER A 236 -1.16 2.06 -14.54
CA SER A 236 0.30 2.08 -14.56
C SER A 236 0.84 1.02 -15.51
N LYS A 237 1.48 1.48 -16.58
CA LYS A 237 2.24 0.60 -17.49
C LYS A 237 3.62 0.29 -16.95
N TYR A 238 4.15 1.17 -16.09
CA TYR A 238 5.47 1.07 -15.52
C TYR A 238 5.65 -0.19 -14.68
N LEU A 239 4.67 -0.51 -13.82
CA LEU A 239 4.70 -1.67 -12.92
C LEU A 239 4.67 -3.04 -13.65
N SER A 240 4.20 -3.08 -14.90
CA SER A 240 4.25 -4.30 -15.72
C SER A 240 5.63 -4.49 -16.39
N THR A 241 6.50 -3.47 -16.41
CA THR A 241 7.81 -3.48 -17.08
C THR A 241 8.71 -4.63 -16.61
N PRO A 242 8.85 -4.94 -15.31
CA PRO A 242 9.70 -6.04 -14.86
C PRO A 242 9.31 -7.39 -15.48
N PHE A 243 8.01 -7.63 -15.74
CA PHE A 243 7.53 -8.87 -16.36
C PHE A 243 7.82 -8.94 -17.86
N TRP A 244 7.68 -7.82 -18.58
CA TRP A 244 8.08 -7.73 -19.99
C TRP A 244 9.58 -7.92 -20.17
N VAL A 245 10.39 -7.30 -19.28
CA VAL A 245 11.85 -7.49 -19.27
C VAL A 245 12.20 -8.93 -18.91
N LEU A 246 11.52 -9.54 -17.93
CA LEU A 246 11.69 -10.96 -17.58
C LEU A 246 11.45 -11.88 -18.79
N GLY A 247 10.34 -11.68 -19.51
CA GLY A 247 10.03 -12.44 -20.72
C GLY A 247 11.08 -12.24 -21.82
N THR A 248 11.48 -11.00 -22.06
CA THR A 248 12.49 -10.64 -23.08
C THR A 248 13.85 -11.24 -22.76
N VAL A 249 14.34 -11.07 -21.53
CA VAL A 249 15.61 -11.66 -21.08
C VAL A 249 15.56 -13.17 -21.21
N SER A 250 14.47 -13.81 -20.79
CA SER A 250 14.31 -15.27 -20.89
C SER A 250 14.34 -15.77 -22.34
N ALA A 251 13.73 -15.05 -23.27
CA ALA A 251 13.77 -15.37 -24.70
C ALA A 251 15.15 -15.15 -25.35
N LEU A 252 15.94 -14.19 -24.86
CA LEU A 252 17.29 -13.90 -25.36
C LEU A 252 18.36 -14.87 -24.82
N LEU A 253 18.13 -15.50 -23.66
CA LEU A 253 19.07 -16.43 -23.03
C LEU A 253 19.49 -17.60 -23.96
N PRO A 254 18.57 -18.33 -24.64
CA PRO A 254 18.93 -19.35 -25.61
C PRO A 254 19.87 -18.87 -26.73
N LEU A 255 19.68 -17.63 -27.19
CA LEU A 255 20.39 -17.06 -28.34
C LEU A 255 21.80 -16.58 -27.96
N CYS A 256 21.95 -15.99 -26.76
CA CYS A 256 23.17 -15.30 -26.35
C CYS A 256 24.16 -16.18 -25.57
N ASN A 257 23.74 -17.35 -25.07
CA ASN A 257 24.57 -18.22 -24.21
C ASN A 257 25.96 -18.53 -24.81
N LYS A 258 26.06 -18.71 -26.14
CA LYS A 258 27.33 -19.02 -26.81
C LYS A 258 28.35 -17.88 -26.81
N TYR A 259 27.90 -16.63 -26.69
CA TYR A 259 28.74 -15.44 -26.84
C TYR A 259 29.17 -14.80 -25.50
N LEU A 260 28.50 -15.16 -24.40
CA LEU A 260 28.63 -14.50 -23.09
C LEU A 260 29.38 -15.34 -22.05
N THR A 261 30.51 -15.93 -22.44
CA THR A 261 31.39 -16.74 -21.56
C THR A 261 32.62 -15.96 -21.04
N LYS A 262 32.61 -14.62 -21.16
CA LYS A 262 33.73 -13.76 -20.75
C LYS A 262 33.72 -13.47 -19.24
N TRP A 263 34.90 -13.18 -18.68
CA TRP A 263 35.07 -12.98 -17.23
C TRP A 263 34.33 -11.77 -16.65
N PHE A 264 34.04 -10.75 -17.45
CA PHE A 264 33.32 -9.55 -17.02
C PHE A 264 31.78 -9.74 -16.99
N VAL A 265 31.25 -10.82 -17.58
CA VAL A 265 29.79 -11.05 -17.68
C VAL A 265 29.11 -11.08 -16.31
N PRO A 266 29.65 -11.75 -15.26
CA PRO A 266 29.01 -11.74 -13.94
C PRO A 266 28.94 -10.34 -13.33
N ILE A 267 30.00 -9.55 -13.48
CA ILE A 267 30.06 -8.17 -12.98
C ILE A 267 28.97 -7.34 -13.67
N VAL A 268 28.89 -7.41 -14.99
CA VAL A 268 27.87 -6.67 -15.77
C VAL A 268 26.46 -7.10 -15.37
N CYS A 269 26.20 -8.40 -15.20
CA CYS A 269 24.87 -8.89 -14.81
C CYS A 269 24.48 -8.44 -13.40
N THR A 270 25.41 -8.50 -12.44
CA THR A 270 25.16 -8.04 -11.07
C THR A 270 24.92 -6.53 -11.04
N VAL A 271 25.76 -5.73 -11.70
CA VAL A 271 25.59 -4.27 -11.77
C VAL A 271 24.28 -3.91 -12.48
N ALA A 272 23.98 -4.54 -13.62
CA ALA A 272 22.73 -4.31 -14.35
C ALA A 272 21.50 -4.66 -13.50
N GLY A 273 21.53 -5.79 -12.78
CA GLY A 273 20.44 -6.20 -11.88
C GLY A 273 20.24 -5.22 -10.72
N ILE A 274 21.32 -4.75 -10.09
CA ILE A 274 21.26 -3.75 -9.01
C ILE A 274 20.74 -2.41 -9.54
N VAL A 275 21.29 -1.91 -10.65
CA VAL A 275 20.86 -0.64 -11.25
C VAL A 275 19.40 -0.71 -11.69
N PHE A 276 18.98 -1.81 -12.33
CA PHE A 276 17.59 -2.02 -12.71
C PHE A 276 16.67 -2.00 -11.49
N THR A 277 16.96 -2.81 -10.47
CA THR A 277 16.13 -2.88 -9.25
C THR A 277 16.08 -1.53 -8.54
N THR A 278 17.23 -0.87 -8.35
CA THR A 278 17.30 0.41 -7.62
C THR A 278 16.66 1.57 -8.37
N SER A 279 16.65 1.56 -9.70
CA SER A 279 16.00 2.59 -10.53
C SER A 279 14.47 2.48 -10.45
N PHE A 280 13.96 1.27 -10.29
CA PHE A 280 12.53 0.99 -10.18
C PHE A 280 12.03 0.90 -8.73
N SER A 281 12.91 0.80 -7.74
CA SER A 281 12.47 0.69 -6.34
C SER A 281 11.65 1.89 -5.91
N PHE A 282 10.48 1.62 -5.33
CA PHE A 282 9.64 2.64 -4.74
C PHE A 282 10.32 3.24 -3.51
N ARG A 283 10.52 4.56 -3.51
CA ARG A 283 11.22 5.30 -2.45
C ARG A 283 10.35 6.42 -1.94
N ASP A 284 9.53 6.10 -0.94
CA ASP A 284 8.82 7.09 -0.16
C ASP A 284 8.89 6.68 1.32
N GLN A 285 9.33 7.60 2.17
CA GLN A 285 9.38 7.38 3.61
C GLN A 285 7.96 7.28 4.19
N ASN A 286 7.03 8.09 3.66
CA ASN A 286 5.64 8.10 4.11
C ASN A 286 4.96 6.74 3.92
N TYR A 287 5.32 6.03 2.84
CA TYR A 287 4.77 4.71 2.54
C TYR A 287 5.07 3.67 3.62
N ILE A 288 6.30 3.63 4.15
CA ILE A 288 6.65 2.72 5.24
C ILE A 288 6.08 3.21 6.57
N ASP A 289 6.13 4.51 6.83
CA ASP A 289 5.61 5.10 8.07
C ASP A 289 4.10 4.90 8.21
N GLU A 290 3.33 5.06 7.14
CA GLU A 290 1.89 4.79 7.12
C GLU A 290 1.56 3.34 7.46
N MET A 291 2.27 2.38 6.85
CA MET A 291 2.07 0.95 7.15
C MET A 291 2.32 0.64 8.63
N ARG A 292 3.39 1.21 9.20
CA ARG A 292 3.69 1.08 10.63
C ARG A 292 2.60 1.69 11.49
N MET A 293 2.16 2.90 11.17
CA MET A 293 1.12 3.58 11.93
C MET A 293 -0.21 2.82 11.90
N VAL A 294 -0.61 2.28 10.74
CA VAL A 294 -1.81 1.44 10.62
C VAL A 294 -1.69 0.22 11.52
N ARG A 295 -0.55 -0.48 11.47
CA ARG A 295 -0.30 -1.67 12.29
C ARG A 295 -0.36 -1.37 13.79
N TYR A 296 0.27 -0.28 14.24
CA TYR A 296 0.22 0.13 15.64
C TYR A 296 -1.19 0.56 16.07
N ALA A 297 -1.92 1.25 15.20
CA ALA A 297 -3.31 1.65 15.45
C ALA A 297 -4.26 0.45 15.53
N GLU A 298 -4.04 -0.62 14.76
CA GLU A 298 -4.83 -1.85 14.87
C GLU A 298 -4.66 -2.55 16.22
N THR A 299 -3.48 -2.41 16.84
CA THR A 299 -3.17 -2.96 18.17
C THR A 299 -3.35 -1.94 19.31
N ASP A 300 -3.99 -0.81 19.03
CA ASP A 300 -4.24 0.29 19.98
C ASP A 300 -2.94 0.86 20.64
N ASN A 301 -1.79 0.76 19.95
CA ASN A 301 -0.52 1.31 20.41
C ASN A 301 -0.34 2.76 19.91
N TRP A 302 -1.08 3.68 20.50
CA TRP A 302 -1.18 5.07 20.05
C TRP A 302 0.10 5.88 20.26
N GLN A 303 0.91 5.55 21.27
CA GLN A 303 2.18 6.25 21.52
C GLN A 303 3.15 6.09 20.35
N GLU A 304 3.28 4.87 19.79
CA GLU A 304 4.13 4.64 18.62
C GLU A 304 3.62 5.36 17.38
N VAL A 305 2.29 5.48 17.21
CA VAL A 305 1.69 6.29 16.15
C VAL A 305 2.11 7.77 16.27
N LEU A 306 2.15 8.31 17.50
CA LEU A 306 2.59 9.70 17.74
C LEU A 306 4.10 9.89 17.55
N ASN A 307 4.92 8.89 17.93
CA ASN A 307 6.37 8.92 17.75
C ASN A 307 6.74 9.03 16.26
N ILE A 308 6.12 8.20 15.41
CA ILE A 308 6.37 8.20 13.96
C ILE A 308 6.04 9.56 13.34
N VAL A 309 4.89 10.16 13.68
CA VAL A 309 4.47 11.44 13.09
C VAL A 309 5.33 12.61 13.59
N ALA A 310 5.82 12.56 14.83
CA ALA A 310 6.69 13.60 15.36
C ALA A 310 8.02 13.71 14.58
N GLU A 311 8.51 12.59 14.03
CA GLU A 311 9.72 12.53 13.23
C GLU A 311 9.49 12.86 11.74
N ASN A 312 8.23 12.89 11.29
CA ASN A 312 7.90 13.04 9.87
C ASN A 312 7.53 14.51 9.51
N PRO A 313 8.32 15.18 8.66
CA PRO A 313 8.09 16.60 8.32
C PRO A 313 6.96 16.84 7.30
N LYS A 314 6.48 15.78 6.62
CA LYS A 314 5.53 15.86 5.51
C LYS A 314 4.49 14.72 5.58
N PRO A 315 3.66 14.67 6.63
CA PRO A 315 2.69 13.59 6.80
C PRO A 315 1.63 13.61 5.70
N THR A 316 1.15 12.43 5.33
CA THR A 316 -0.01 12.28 4.43
C THR A 316 -1.33 12.51 5.18
N THR A 317 -2.45 12.55 4.46
CA THR A 317 -3.78 12.62 5.07
C THR A 317 -4.05 11.45 6.02
N ALA A 318 -3.69 10.21 5.65
CA ALA A 318 -3.88 9.05 6.52
C ALA A 318 -3.08 9.15 7.81
N MET A 319 -1.83 9.62 7.74
CA MET A 319 -1.00 9.87 8.92
C MET A 319 -1.62 10.93 9.84
N VAL A 320 -2.14 12.03 9.28
CA VAL A 320 -2.80 13.10 10.08
C VAL A 320 -4.04 12.56 10.81
N PHE A 321 -4.88 11.77 10.17
CA PHE A 321 -6.05 11.18 10.85
C PHE A 321 -5.66 10.15 11.91
N LEU A 322 -4.71 9.27 11.63
CA LEU A 322 -4.19 8.32 12.62
C LEU A 322 -3.58 9.03 13.82
N LYS A 323 -2.84 10.11 13.60
CA LYS A 323 -2.34 10.98 14.67
C LYS A 323 -3.48 11.59 15.49
N ASN A 324 -4.53 12.09 14.86
CA ASN A 324 -5.67 12.68 15.57
C ASN A 324 -6.39 11.63 16.43
N VAL A 325 -6.57 10.41 15.90
CA VAL A 325 -7.09 9.27 16.67
C VAL A 325 -6.16 8.91 17.84
N ALA A 326 -4.84 8.91 17.62
CA ALA A 326 -3.87 8.64 18.68
C ALA A 326 -3.91 9.72 19.78
N LEU A 327 -3.97 11.00 19.41
CA LEU A 327 -4.13 12.12 20.35
C LEU A 327 -5.48 12.09 21.09
N MET A 328 -6.55 11.62 20.43
CA MET A 328 -7.82 11.38 21.10
C MET A 328 -7.68 10.31 22.18
N ASN A 329 -6.97 9.21 21.89
CA ASN A 329 -6.79 8.11 22.83
C ASN A 329 -5.78 8.41 23.96
N GLU A 330 -4.67 9.08 23.67
CA GLU A 330 -3.64 9.47 24.66
C GLU A 330 -3.97 10.79 25.38
N GLY A 331 -4.85 11.60 24.81
CA GLY A 331 -5.20 12.93 25.30
C GLY A 331 -4.31 14.04 24.73
N GLY A 332 -4.74 15.29 24.97
CA GLY A 332 -4.02 16.48 24.54
C GLY A 332 -4.26 16.88 23.08
N LEU A 333 -5.35 16.43 22.44
CA LEU A 333 -5.71 16.80 21.07
C LEU A 333 -5.68 18.33 20.85
N LEU A 334 -6.33 19.10 21.74
CA LEU A 334 -6.37 20.56 21.66
C LEU A 334 -5.08 21.27 22.15
N ASN A 335 -4.07 20.53 22.62
CA ASN A 335 -2.81 21.07 23.13
C ASN A 335 -1.57 20.69 22.27
N ARG A 336 -1.69 19.63 21.46
CA ARG A 336 -0.56 19.01 20.74
C ARG A 336 -0.77 18.89 19.23
N SER A 337 -2.00 18.94 18.74
CA SER A 337 -2.33 18.64 17.33
C SER A 337 -1.64 19.56 16.32
N PHE A 338 -1.61 20.87 16.58
CA PHE A 338 -0.98 21.83 15.65
C PHE A 338 0.54 21.83 15.77
N LYS A 339 1.10 21.58 16.96
CA LYS A 339 2.56 21.41 17.16
C LYS A 339 3.14 20.27 16.32
N THR A 340 2.36 19.22 16.12
CA THR A 340 2.72 18.03 15.34
C THR A 340 2.31 18.13 13.86
N GLY A 341 1.77 19.28 13.43
CA GLY A 341 1.37 19.56 12.05
C GLY A 341 0.03 18.94 11.65
N ASN A 342 -0.86 19.76 11.08
CA ASN A 342 -2.18 19.33 10.54
C ASN A 342 -2.30 19.54 9.03
N ILE A 343 -1.21 19.88 8.36
CA ILE A 343 -1.15 20.06 6.91
C ILE A 343 -0.71 18.73 6.32
N SER A 344 -1.60 18.10 5.54
CA SER A 344 -1.26 16.92 4.78
C SER A 344 -0.52 17.29 3.50
N PHE A 345 0.40 16.41 3.09
CA PHE A 345 1.05 16.49 1.79
C PHE A 345 0.47 15.40 0.89
N PRO A 346 0.14 15.71 -0.38
CA PRO A 346 -0.32 14.70 -1.31
C PRO A 346 0.78 13.67 -1.54
N VAL A 347 0.40 12.43 -1.80
CA VAL A 347 1.33 11.39 -2.23
C VAL A 347 1.87 11.80 -3.59
N THR A 348 3.13 12.26 -3.65
CA THR A 348 3.75 12.75 -4.88
C THR A 348 4.40 11.60 -5.64
N ASN A 349 3.63 10.87 -6.44
CA ASN A 349 4.20 10.07 -7.52
C ASN A 349 3.25 10.05 -8.74
N PRO A 350 3.70 10.49 -9.93
CA PRO A 350 2.88 10.55 -11.14
C PRO A 350 2.38 9.19 -11.66
N ASP A 351 2.92 8.08 -11.17
CA ASP A 351 2.53 6.70 -11.55
C ASP A 351 1.88 5.93 -10.38
N THR A 352 1.72 6.56 -9.21
CA THR A 352 0.90 5.99 -8.14
C THR A 352 -0.55 6.34 -8.36
N LEU A 353 -1.38 5.31 -8.45
CA LEU A 353 -2.79 5.30 -8.11
C LEU A 353 -3.10 6.40 -7.06
N HIS A 354 -4.16 7.17 -7.26
CA HIS A 354 -4.67 8.08 -6.22
C HIS A 354 -5.20 7.25 -5.03
N VAL A 355 -4.28 6.73 -4.22
CA VAL A 355 -4.62 5.96 -3.03
C VAL A 355 -5.07 6.94 -1.98
N SER A 356 -6.38 7.10 -1.93
CA SER A 356 -7.02 7.97 -0.97
C SER A 356 -6.93 7.38 0.43
N PHE A 357 -7.14 8.25 1.41
CA PHE A 357 -7.43 7.94 2.81
C PHE A 357 -8.39 6.73 2.98
N LEU A 358 -9.31 6.55 2.02
CA LEU A 358 -10.27 5.45 1.96
C LEU A 358 -9.60 4.07 1.94
N ASN A 359 -8.64 3.87 1.04
CA ASN A 359 -8.02 2.57 0.80
C ASN A 359 -7.06 2.15 1.93
N ILE A 360 -6.40 3.14 2.54
CA ILE A 360 -5.34 2.90 3.52
C ILE A 360 -5.94 2.63 4.91
N VAL A 361 -6.77 3.52 5.45
CA VAL A 361 -7.05 3.48 6.90
C VAL A 361 -8.48 3.83 7.31
N SER A 362 -9.33 4.27 6.37
CA SER A 362 -10.65 4.80 6.72
C SER A 362 -11.47 3.91 7.66
N PRO A 363 -11.69 2.60 7.40
CA PRO A 363 -12.48 1.76 8.32
C PRO A 363 -12.01 1.82 9.77
N LEU A 364 -10.69 1.86 10.00
CA LEU A 364 -10.10 1.95 11.33
C LEU A 364 -10.33 3.32 11.97
N VAL A 365 -10.24 4.40 11.19
CA VAL A 365 -10.48 5.77 11.68
C VAL A 365 -11.96 5.98 12.04
N TYR A 366 -12.89 5.58 11.17
CA TYR A 366 -14.32 5.67 11.46
C TYR A 366 -14.71 4.87 12.72
N TYR A 367 -14.15 3.66 12.87
CA TYR A 367 -14.34 2.86 14.09
C TYR A 367 -13.90 3.61 15.34
N ASN A 368 -12.71 4.23 15.31
CA ASN A 368 -12.19 4.97 16.46
C ASN A 368 -13.00 6.23 16.79
N TYR A 369 -13.64 6.84 15.79
CA TYR A 369 -14.58 7.94 16.01
C TYR A 369 -15.99 7.50 16.44
N GLY A 370 -16.22 6.21 16.68
CA GLY A 370 -17.55 5.72 17.08
C GLY A 370 -18.58 5.71 15.94
N MET A 371 -18.17 5.98 14.71
CA MET A 371 -19.02 5.95 13.51
C MET A 371 -19.05 4.52 12.95
N ILE A 372 -19.65 3.60 13.71
CA ILE A 372 -19.50 2.16 13.51
C ILE A 372 -20.18 1.67 12.22
N ASN A 373 -21.34 2.22 11.85
CA ASN A 373 -22.06 1.85 10.64
C ASN A 373 -21.29 2.29 9.39
N GLU A 374 -20.68 3.47 9.43
CA GLU A 374 -19.78 3.96 8.38
C GLU A 374 -18.54 3.07 8.25
N ALA A 375 -17.91 2.72 9.37
CA ALA A 375 -16.79 1.78 9.40
C ALA A 375 -17.16 0.42 8.80
N ILE A 376 -18.34 -0.11 9.13
CA ILE A 376 -18.87 -1.37 8.57
C ILE A 376 -19.11 -1.23 7.05
N ARG A 377 -19.79 -0.17 6.60
CA ARG A 377 -20.09 0.05 5.18
C ARG A 377 -18.81 0.06 4.34
N LEU A 378 -17.87 0.95 4.71
CA LEU A 378 -16.60 1.11 4.02
C LEU A 378 -15.79 -0.18 3.96
N ASN A 379 -15.74 -0.88 5.09
CA ASN A 379 -15.01 -2.13 5.17
C ASN A 379 -15.64 -3.20 4.27
N TYR A 380 -16.96 -3.29 4.19
CA TYR A 380 -17.64 -4.20 3.27
C TYR A 380 -17.43 -3.83 1.80
N GLU A 381 -17.54 -2.55 1.43
CA GLU A 381 -17.29 -2.09 0.06
C GLU A 381 -15.88 -2.49 -0.40
N LEU A 382 -14.87 -2.21 0.45
CA LEU A 382 -13.48 -2.58 0.21
C LEU A 382 -13.24 -4.09 0.20
N ALA A 383 -13.85 -4.83 1.13
CA ALA A 383 -13.70 -6.29 1.19
C ALA A 383 -14.40 -6.99 0.01
N ILE A 384 -15.49 -6.45 -0.53
CA ILE A 384 -16.12 -6.98 -1.74
C ILE A 384 -15.22 -6.74 -2.95
N GLN A 385 -14.61 -5.56 -3.05
CA GLN A 385 -13.75 -5.20 -4.19
C GLN A 385 -12.40 -5.93 -4.16
N TYR A 386 -11.75 -5.97 -2.99
CA TYR A 386 -10.38 -6.47 -2.84
C TYR A 386 -10.27 -7.81 -2.14
N GLY A 387 -11.39 -8.35 -1.65
CA GLY A 387 -11.46 -9.62 -0.95
C GLY A 387 -11.43 -9.50 0.57
N PHE A 388 -11.99 -10.49 1.27
CA PHE A 388 -12.01 -10.52 2.74
C PHE A 388 -10.63 -10.93 3.29
N SER A 389 -9.80 -9.93 3.60
CA SER A 389 -8.47 -10.09 4.19
C SER A 389 -8.50 -10.08 5.73
N PRO A 390 -7.42 -10.50 6.40
CA PRO A 390 -7.29 -10.36 7.85
C PRO A 390 -7.57 -8.95 8.36
N PHE A 391 -7.03 -7.90 7.71
CA PHE A 391 -7.29 -6.50 8.07
C PHE A 391 -8.79 -6.18 8.18
N PHE A 392 -9.55 -6.56 7.13
CA PHE A 392 -10.98 -6.28 7.04
C PHE A 392 -11.78 -7.09 8.07
N LEU A 393 -11.48 -8.37 8.22
CA LEU A 393 -12.14 -9.25 9.19
C LEU A 393 -11.88 -8.79 10.64
N LYS A 394 -10.64 -8.42 10.98
CA LYS A 394 -10.30 -7.87 12.31
C LYS A 394 -11.14 -6.62 12.60
N THR A 395 -11.21 -5.69 11.65
CA THR A 395 -11.95 -4.44 11.81
C THR A 395 -13.47 -4.68 11.87
N LEU A 396 -14.03 -5.60 11.07
CA LEU A 396 -15.45 -5.99 11.13
C LEU A 396 -15.79 -6.65 12.49
N SER A 397 -14.92 -7.52 13.01
CA SER A 397 -15.07 -8.10 14.36
C SER A 397 -15.07 -7.02 15.44
N ARG A 398 -14.18 -6.02 15.37
CA ARG A 398 -14.17 -4.89 16.31
C ARG A 398 -15.47 -4.08 16.24
N CYS A 399 -15.98 -3.82 15.03
CA CYS A 399 -17.25 -3.12 14.84
C CYS A 399 -18.44 -3.91 15.40
N ALA A 400 -18.51 -5.22 15.13
CA ALA A 400 -19.55 -6.10 15.67
C ALA A 400 -19.53 -6.13 17.21
N LEU A 401 -18.33 -6.19 17.80
CA LEU A 401 -18.16 -6.10 19.25
C LEU A 401 -18.64 -4.76 19.81
N ALA A 402 -18.35 -3.64 19.16
CA ALA A 402 -18.83 -2.31 19.56
C ALA A 402 -20.36 -2.18 19.51
N LYS A 403 -21.02 -2.78 18.53
CA LYS A 403 -22.50 -2.83 18.46
C LYS A 403 -23.13 -3.85 19.41
N GLY A 404 -22.35 -4.73 20.02
CA GLY A 404 -22.87 -5.85 20.80
C GLY A 404 -23.51 -6.96 19.98
N ASP A 405 -23.26 -7.02 18.66
CA ASP A 405 -23.79 -8.08 17.78
C ASP A 405 -22.91 -9.34 17.87
N GLN A 406 -23.26 -10.19 18.83
CA GLN A 406 -22.54 -11.43 19.09
C GLN A 406 -22.54 -12.40 17.89
N LYS A 407 -23.63 -12.41 17.10
CA LYS A 407 -23.75 -13.33 15.96
C LYS A 407 -22.81 -12.93 14.83
N LEU A 408 -22.72 -11.63 14.53
CA LEU A 408 -21.75 -11.14 13.54
C LEU A 408 -20.32 -11.26 14.05
N LEU A 409 -20.08 -10.97 15.32
CA LEU A 409 -18.77 -11.15 15.95
C LEU A 409 -18.27 -12.58 15.77
N GLU A 410 -19.07 -13.57 16.18
CA GLU A 410 -18.74 -15.00 16.05
C GLU A 410 -18.51 -15.40 14.60
N ARG A 411 -19.32 -14.88 13.67
CA ARG A 411 -19.15 -15.16 12.23
C ARG A 411 -17.80 -14.67 11.71
N TYR A 412 -17.44 -13.41 11.99
CA TYR A 412 -16.19 -12.84 11.48
C TYR A 412 -14.95 -13.46 12.14
N THR A 413 -15.00 -13.70 13.45
CA THR A 413 -13.89 -14.38 14.15
C THR A 413 -13.74 -15.80 13.65
N THR A 414 -14.86 -16.53 13.42
CA THR A 414 -14.81 -17.88 12.85
C THR A 414 -14.14 -17.89 11.48
N LEU A 415 -14.50 -16.95 10.58
CA LEU A 415 -13.84 -16.83 9.27
C LEU A 415 -12.33 -16.59 9.40
N LEU A 416 -11.93 -15.74 10.35
CA LEU A 416 -10.52 -15.48 10.62
C LEU A 416 -9.82 -16.69 11.24
N HIS A 417 -10.48 -17.45 12.12
CA HIS A 417 -9.92 -18.64 12.79
C HIS A 417 -9.65 -19.81 11.84
N HIS A 418 -10.29 -19.84 10.67
CA HIS A 418 -9.91 -20.78 9.61
C HIS A 418 -8.47 -20.55 9.13
N HIS A 419 -7.91 -19.36 9.37
CA HIS A 419 -6.52 -19.05 9.12
C HIS A 419 -5.62 -19.56 10.27
N PRO A 420 -4.61 -20.42 10.01
CA PRO A 420 -3.78 -21.02 11.06
C PRO A 420 -3.11 -20.03 12.01
N LEU A 421 -2.71 -18.85 11.49
CA LEU A 421 -2.04 -17.81 12.28
C LEU A 421 -2.99 -17.01 13.18
N TYR A 422 -4.30 -17.13 12.96
CA TYR A 422 -5.32 -16.39 13.69
C TYR A 422 -6.29 -17.31 14.44
N SER A 423 -6.00 -18.60 14.61
CA SER A 423 -6.91 -19.58 15.23
C SER A 423 -7.44 -19.17 16.61
N ASN A 424 -6.66 -18.38 17.35
CA ASN A 424 -6.98 -17.92 18.69
C ASN A 424 -7.15 -16.40 18.78
N TRP A 425 -7.21 -15.70 17.64
CA TRP A 425 -7.29 -14.25 17.63
C TRP A 425 -8.65 -13.79 18.16
N GLN A 426 -8.65 -12.73 18.96
CA GLN A 426 -9.85 -12.09 19.47
C GLN A 426 -9.71 -10.57 19.30
N PRO A 427 -10.81 -9.85 19.00
CA PRO A 427 -10.76 -8.40 18.91
C PRO A 427 -10.43 -7.78 20.28
N ALA A 428 -9.68 -6.69 20.25
CA ALA A 428 -9.41 -5.88 21.44
C ALA A 428 -10.73 -5.36 22.06
N PRO A 429 -10.82 -5.23 23.39
CA PRO A 429 -11.97 -4.63 24.05
C PRO A 429 -12.26 -3.23 23.54
N VAL A 430 -13.54 -2.90 23.37
CA VAL A 430 -13.97 -1.57 22.91
C VAL A 430 -13.68 -0.56 24.02
N THR A 431 -12.90 0.46 23.70
CA THR A 431 -12.50 1.49 24.66
C THR A 431 -13.70 2.35 25.09
N THR A 432 -13.61 2.95 26.28
CA THR A 432 -14.64 3.86 26.80
C THR A 432 -14.81 5.09 25.92
N LYS A 433 -13.74 5.57 25.28
CA LYS A 433 -13.76 6.70 24.35
C LYS A 433 -14.57 6.39 23.10
N VAL A 434 -14.33 5.23 22.46
CA VAL A 434 -15.10 4.79 21.29
C VAL A 434 -16.59 4.67 21.62
N LYS A 435 -16.94 4.03 22.75
CA LYS A 435 -18.34 3.94 23.20
C LYS A 435 -18.96 5.31 23.42
N SER A 436 -18.24 6.20 24.10
CA SER A 436 -18.74 7.55 24.37
C SER A 436 -18.99 8.37 23.09
N LEU A 437 -18.19 8.17 22.05
CA LEU A 437 -18.39 8.82 20.74
C LEU A 437 -19.54 8.19 19.96
N GLN A 438 -19.69 6.87 20.05
CA GLN A 438 -20.82 6.14 19.46
C GLN A 438 -22.15 6.60 20.06
N ASP A 439 -22.21 6.84 21.38
CA ASP A 439 -23.41 7.33 22.06
C ASP A 439 -23.68 8.82 21.79
N ALA A 440 -22.65 9.58 21.39
CA ALA A 440 -22.73 11.02 21.22
C ALA A 440 -23.45 11.47 19.96
N PHE A 441 -23.57 10.61 18.94
CA PHE A 441 -24.19 10.98 17.67
C PHE A 441 -24.92 9.81 17.02
N PRO A 442 -26.06 10.05 16.36
CA PRO A 442 -26.75 9.01 15.60
C PRO A 442 -25.84 8.52 14.46
N ASP A 443 -25.45 7.26 14.55
CA ASP A 443 -24.64 6.54 13.56
C ASP A 443 -25.52 6.18 12.33
N GLU A 444 -26.14 7.16 11.68
CA GLU A 444 -26.96 6.94 10.49
C GLU A 444 -26.07 6.86 9.23
N LEU A 445 -26.38 5.92 8.34
CA LEU A 445 -25.71 5.81 7.04
C LEU A 445 -26.17 6.96 6.15
N THR A 446 -25.31 7.94 5.92
CA THR A 446 -25.69 9.17 5.19
C THR A 446 -25.53 9.04 3.67
N GLY A 447 -24.85 7.99 3.17
CA GLY A 447 -24.64 7.75 1.74
C GLY A 447 -23.77 8.80 1.04
N VAL A 448 -23.10 9.67 1.79
CA VAL A 448 -22.20 10.70 1.26
C VAL A 448 -20.89 10.06 0.80
N GLU A 449 -20.34 10.54 -0.32
CA GLU A 449 -19.03 10.11 -0.81
C GLU A 449 -17.96 10.28 0.27
N ASN A 450 -17.23 9.19 0.49
CA ASN A 450 -16.33 9.03 1.63
C ASN A 450 -15.03 9.81 1.41
N SER A 451 -15.04 11.06 1.85
CA SER A 451 -13.86 11.93 1.89
C SER A 451 -13.39 12.14 3.34
N ASP A 452 -12.12 12.50 3.47
CA ASP A 452 -11.60 13.18 4.66
C ASP A 452 -12.49 14.35 5.11
N SER A 453 -13.05 15.10 4.17
CA SER A 453 -13.98 16.20 4.45
C SER A 453 -15.28 15.74 5.11
N TYR A 454 -15.75 14.50 4.92
CA TYR A 454 -16.93 13.99 5.62
C TYR A 454 -16.67 13.86 7.13
N ILE A 455 -15.52 13.32 7.54
CA ILE A 455 -15.17 13.20 8.97
C ILE A 455 -15.11 14.60 9.60
N VAL A 456 -14.39 15.52 8.96
CA VAL A 456 -14.24 16.90 9.43
C VAL A 456 -15.60 17.58 9.58
N ASN A 457 -16.47 17.44 8.56
CA ASN A 457 -17.78 18.08 8.56
C ASN A 457 -18.72 17.46 9.59
N SER A 458 -18.88 16.14 9.58
CA SER A 458 -19.82 15.44 10.44
C SER A 458 -19.49 15.62 11.92
N ILE A 459 -18.22 15.45 12.31
CA ILE A 459 -17.82 15.57 13.71
C ILE A 459 -17.94 17.02 14.22
N SER A 460 -17.69 18.01 13.36
CA SER A 460 -17.86 19.43 13.75
C SER A 460 -19.32 19.82 14.07
N LEU A 461 -20.30 18.98 13.72
CA LEU A 461 -21.72 19.16 14.04
C LEU A 461 -22.10 18.57 15.40
N TRP A 462 -21.18 17.94 16.14
CA TRP A 462 -21.44 17.32 17.44
C TRP A 462 -21.48 18.33 18.60
N TYR A 463 -22.00 19.53 18.35
CA TYR A 463 -21.99 20.64 19.31
C TYR A 463 -23.01 20.50 20.46
N GLU A 464 -23.95 19.56 20.40
CA GLU A 464 -24.95 19.30 21.46
C GLU A 464 -24.65 18.08 22.33
N THR A 465 -23.49 17.43 22.12
CA THR A 465 -23.13 16.23 22.88
C THR A 465 -22.93 16.51 24.37
N ASP A 466 -23.24 15.51 25.21
CA ASP A 466 -22.90 15.51 26.64
C ASP A 466 -21.59 14.76 26.95
N SER A 467 -20.93 14.20 25.92
CA SER A 467 -19.62 13.57 26.06
C SER A 467 -18.49 14.60 26.01
N LYS A 468 -17.63 14.59 27.03
CA LYS A 468 -16.39 15.37 27.04
C LYS A 468 -15.52 15.09 25.81
N VAL A 469 -15.30 13.81 25.50
CA VAL A 469 -14.47 13.37 24.38
C VAL A 469 -15.05 13.86 23.05
N ALA A 470 -16.37 13.71 22.87
CA ALA A 470 -17.03 14.18 21.65
C ALA A 470 -16.96 15.71 21.52
N SER A 471 -17.12 16.45 22.63
CA SER A 471 -17.01 17.91 22.62
C SER A 471 -15.62 18.41 22.24
N GLU A 472 -14.57 17.71 22.67
CA GLU A 472 -13.19 17.96 22.24
C GLU A 472 -13.00 17.71 20.73
N GLN A 473 -13.53 16.59 20.21
CA GLN A 473 -13.44 16.29 18.78
C GLN A 473 -14.20 17.32 17.94
N ALA A 474 -15.41 17.70 18.38
CA ALA A 474 -16.25 18.67 17.67
C ALA A 474 -15.56 20.04 17.57
N LEU A 475 -15.01 20.53 18.69
CA LEU A 475 -14.26 21.79 18.72
C LEU A 475 -13.01 21.71 17.82
N TYR A 476 -12.25 20.62 17.92
CA TYR A 476 -11.07 20.42 17.09
C TYR A 476 -11.40 20.44 15.60
N TYR A 477 -12.41 19.68 15.16
CA TYR A 477 -12.77 19.63 13.75
C TYR A 477 -13.46 20.91 13.24
N ALA A 478 -14.13 21.68 14.11
CA ALA A 478 -14.57 23.03 13.79
C ALA A 478 -13.39 24.00 13.57
N MET A 479 -12.29 23.85 14.32
CA MET A 479 -11.04 24.58 14.07
C MET A 479 -10.41 24.14 12.75
N ILE A 480 -10.32 22.84 12.48
CA ILE A 480 -9.75 22.31 11.22
C ILE A 480 -10.51 22.81 10.00
N SER A 481 -11.85 22.84 10.04
CA SER A 481 -12.69 23.37 8.95
C SER A 481 -12.61 24.90 8.82
N CYS A 482 -12.07 25.60 9.83
CA CYS A 482 -12.04 27.06 9.92
C CYS A 482 -13.43 27.70 9.82
N ASP A 483 -14.48 26.99 10.22
CA ASP A 483 -15.86 27.48 10.22
C ASP A 483 -16.16 28.22 11.53
N SER A 484 -16.29 29.54 11.45
CA SER A 484 -16.55 30.36 12.64
C SER A 484 -17.89 30.05 13.30
N GLN A 485 -18.93 29.68 12.54
CA GLN A 485 -20.25 29.41 13.09
C GLN A 485 -20.20 28.12 13.92
N ARG A 486 -19.59 27.07 13.38
CA ARG A 486 -19.41 25.79 14.09
C ARG A 486 -18.44 25.92 15.27
N PHE A 487 -17.41 26.74 15.14
CA PHE A 487 -16.47 27.00 16.24
C PHE A 487 -17.18 27.55 17.48
N TRP A 488 -18.05 28.55 17.32
CA TRP A 488 -18.73 29.15 18.47
C TRP A 488 -19.74 28.21 19.13
N SER A 489 -20.45 27.38 18.37
CA SER A 489 -21.38 26.39 18.95
C SER A 489 -20.62 25.33 19.74
N THR A 490 -19.58 24.76 19.14
CA THR A 490 -18.76 23.71 19.77
C THR A 490 -17.96 24.22 20.97
N LEU A 491 -17.38 25.42 20.90
CA LEU A 491 -16.62 26.03 22.01
C LEU A 491 -17.50 26.25 23.24
N ARG A 492 -18.74 26.75 23.07
CA ARG A 492 -19.68 26.94 24.19
C ARG A 492 -19.98 25.63 24.90
N ASN A 493 -20.17 24.55 24.14
CA ASN A 493 -20.42 23.24 24.74
C ASN A 493 -19.17 22.68 25.43
N TYR A 494 -17.99 22.82 24.82
CA TYR A 494 -16.72 22.45 25.43
C TYR A 494 -16.53 23.12 26.80
N ILE A 495 -16.69 24.45 26.87
CA ILE A 495 -16.56 25.19 28.14
C ILE A 495 -17.58 24.73 29.17
N ARG A 496 -18.82 24.42 28.76
CA ARG A 496 -19.86 23.89 29.65
C ARG A 496 -19.43 22.56 30.29
N LEU A 497 -18.84 21.66 29.53
CA LEU A 497 -18.47 20.32 29.98
C LEU A 497 -17.11 20.29 30.72
N HIS A 498 -16.20 21.20 30.37
CA HIS A 498 -14.81 21.25 30.85
C HIS A 498 -14.53 22.43 31.80
N ARG A 499 -15.56 22.94 32.53
CA ARG A 499 -15.46 24.17 33.37
C ARG A 499 -14.31 24.20 34.38
N ASN A 500 -13.84 23.04 34.84
CA ASN A 500 -12.81 22.92 35.86
C ASN A 500 -11.45 22.49 35.30
N GLU A 501 -11.32 22.48 33.98
CA GLU A 501 -10.10 22.08 33.28
C GLU A 501 -9.40 23.30 32.69
N GLU A 502 -8.09 23.18 32.49
CA GLU A 502 -7.29 24.23 31.87
C GLU A 502 -7.77 24.46 30.43
N PHE A 503 -7.94 25.73 30.03
CA PHE A 503 -8.40 26.05 28.70
C PHE A 503 -7.29 25.72 27.68
N PRO A 504 -7.48 24.78 26.74
CA PRO A 504 -6.37 24.28 25.92
C PRO A 504 -5.73 25.35 25.04
N VAL A 505 -4.42 25.27 24.85
CA VAL A 505 -3.61 26.27 24.13
C VAL A 505 -4.16 26.54 22.73
N HIS A 506 -4.42 25.50 21.92
CA HIS A 506 -4.89 25.76 20.55
C HIS A 506 -6.35 26.23 20.50
N ALA A 507 -7.15 25.94 21.53
CA ALA A 507 -8.49 26.51 21.65
C ALA A 507 -8.43 27.99 22.04
N GLN A 508 -7.48 28.39 22.91
CA GLN A 508 -7.16 29.78 23.19
C GLN A 508 -6.71 30.51 21.91
N GLU A 509 -5.77 29.93 21.15
CA GLU A 509 -5.29 30.47 19.88
C GLU A 509 -6.46 30.73 18.91
N ALA A 510 -7.36 29.75 18.75
CA ALA A 510 -8.55 29.90 17.90
C ALA A 510 -9.52 30.96 18.42
N TYR A 511 -9.75 31.01 19.73
CA TYR A 511 -10.62 32.00 20.34
C TYR A 511 -10.13 33.42 20.05
N ILE A 512 -8.84 33.71 20.28
CA ILE A 512 -8.26 35.05 20.02
C ILE A 512 -8.41 35.42 18.55
N LEU A 513 -8.06 34.52 17.63
CA LEU A 513 -8.15 34.76 16.19
C LEU A 513 -9.59 35.08 15.75
N MET A 514 -10.57 34.36 16.29
CA MET A 514 -11.97 34.58 15.95
C MET A 514 -12.54 35.85 16.60
N MET A 515 -12.04 36.23 17.79
CA MET A 515 -12.43 37.45 18.49
C MET A 515 -11.83 38.73 17.91
N ASP A 516 -10.68 38.64 17.24
CA ASP A 516 -10.08 39.78 16.54
C ASP A 516 -11.03 40.37 15.49
N LYS A 517 -11.82 39.50 14.85
CA LYS A 517 -12.88 39.87 13.89
C LYS A 517 -14.18 40.35 14.56
N ALA A 518 -14.32 40.19 15.87
CA ALA A 518 -15.53 40.57 16.62
C ALA A 518 -15.44 42.03 17.12
N PRO A 519 -16.60 42.72 17.28
CA PRO A 519 -16.65 44.07 17.85
C PRO A 519 -16.00 44.14 19.24
N GLU A 520 -15.32 45.24 19.55
CA GLU A 520 -14.57 45.43 20.80
C GLU A 520 -15.38 45.16 22.07
N GLU A 521 -16.66 45.52 22.07
CA GLU A 521 -17.59 45.33 23.20
C GLU A 521 -17.84 43.85 23.55
N LYS A 522 -17.50 42.92 22.64
CA LYS A 522 -17.62 41.47 22.86
C LYS A 522 -16.26 40.81 23.13
N ARG A 523 -15.15 41.55 23.07
CA ARG A 523 -13.79 41.01 23.20
C ARG A 523 -13.49 40.60 24.65
N MET A 524 -13.11 39.33 24.80
CA MET A 524 -12.68 38.64 26.03
C MET A 524 -13.76 38.36 27.09
N MET A 525 -14.40 37.20 26.95
CA MET A 525 -15.27 36.58 27.97
C MET A 525 -14.62 35.36 28.64
N LEU A 526 -13.46 34.92 28.17
CA LEU A 526 -12.77 33.71 28.63
C LEU A 526 -11.34 34.04 29.04
N PRO A 527 -10.80 33.38 30.09
CA PRO A 527 -9.43 33.57 30.53
C PRO A 527 -8.48 33.03 29.45
N VAL A 528 -7.69 33.92 28.85
CA VAL A 528 -6.64 33.60 27.88
C VAL A 528 -5.30 33.92 28.52
N GLU A 529 -4.32 33.04 28.36
CA GLU A 529 -2.96 33.27 28.83
C GLU A 529 -2.31 34.45 28.10
N GLU A 530 -1.62 35.29 28.88
CA GLU A 530 -0.93 36.47 28.36
C GLU A 530 0.14 36.10 27.32
N THR A 531 0.80 34.95 27.51
CA THR A 531 1.80 34.39 26.59
C THR A 531 1.20 34.11 25.21
N VAL A 532 0.01 33.53 25.15
CA VAL A 532 -0.72 33.21 23.91
C VAL A 532 -1.19 34.50 23.24
N TYR A 533 -1.72 35.46 24.01
CA TYR A 533 -2.16 36.75 23.47
C TYR A 533 -0.99 37.56 22.87
N ASN A 534 0.13 37.68 23.59
CA ASN A 534 1.34 38.34 23.10
C ASN A 534 1.93 37.61 21.89
N GLY A 535 1.85 36.28 21.87
CA GLY A 535 2.20 35.46 20.71
C GLY A 535 1.38 35.82 19.47
N TYR A 536 0.07 36.00 19.62
CA TYR A 536 -0.82 36.37 18.52
C TYR A 536 -0.47 37.75 17.94
N GLN A 537 -0.23 38.74 18.80
CA GLN A 537 0.17 40.07 18.36
C GLN A 537 1.46 40.03 17.54
N GLN A 538 2.48 39.30 18.03
CA GLN A 538 3.73 39.11 17.29
C GLN A 538 3.53 38.38 15.96
N PHE A 539 2.62 37.39 15.92
CA PHE A 539 2.27 36.69 14.68
C PHE A 539 1.70 37.67 13.65
N CYS A 540 0.72 38.49 14.03
CA CYS A 540 0.08 39.49 13.16
C CYS A 540 1.08 40.56 12.68
N GLU A 541 1.94 41.07 13.56
CA GLU A 541 2.99 42.02 13.18
C GLU A 541 3.97 41.42 12.16
N THR A 542 4.36 40.16 12.37
CA THR A 542 5.28 39.45 11.46
C THR A 542 4.62 39.23 10.11
N LEU A 543 3.36 38.78 10.10
CA LEU A 543 2.58 38.58 8.88
C LEU A 543 2.47 39.87 8.08
N ALA A 544 2.09 40.98 8.73
CA ALA A 544 1.97 42.30 8.10
C ALA A 544 3.30 42.80 7.50
N LYS A 545 4.44 42.49 8.14
CA LYS A 545 5.77 42.85 7.62
C LYS A 545 6.18 42.01 6.40
N LEU A 546 5.77 40.74 6.33
CA LEU A 546 6.17 39.81 5.28
C LEU A 546 5.28 39.87 4.04
N VAL A 547 4.00 40.24 4.18
CA VAL A 547 3.08 40.43 3.06
C VAL A 547 3.45 41.71 2.32
N LYS A 548 4.24 41.57 1.25
CA LYS A 548 4.70 42.66 0.37
C LYS A 548 4.36 42.37 -1.09
N PRO A 549 4.18 43.40 -1.94
CA PRO A 549 3.99 43.22 -3.38
C PRO A 549 5.14 42.39 -3.99
N GLY A 550 4.81 41.35 -4.75
CA GLY A 550 5.77 40.46 -5.41
C GLY A 550 6.15 39.18 -4.65
N LYS A 551 5.68 38.99 -3.41
CA LYS A 551 5.90 37.77 -2.64
C LYS A 551 4.66 36.89 -2.63
N THR A 552 4.80 35.59 -2.89
CA THR A 552 3.67 34.65 -2.86
C THR A 552 3.31 34.26 -1.43
N LEU A 553 2.06 33.84 -1.20
CA LEU A 553 1.64 33.40 0.14
C LEU A 553 2.43 32.16 0.61
N GLY A 554 2.84 31.28 -0.31
CA GLY A 554 3.70 30.14 0.00
C GLY A 554 5.08 30.55 0.52
N GLN A 555 5.71 31.56 -0.09
CA GLN A 555 6.99 32.09 0.40
C GLN A 555 6.87 32.72 1.79
N VAL A 556 5.74 33.40 2.06
CA VAL A 556 5.45 33.91 3.41
C VAL A 556 5.24 32.76 4.41
N ALA A 557 4.54 31.70 4.00
CA ALA A 557 4.34 30.51 4.84
C ALA A 557 5.68 29.85 5.22
N ASP A 558 6.57 29.62 4.25
CA ASP A 558 7.86 28.97 4.48
C ASP A 558 8.73 29.75 5.48
N GLU A 559 8.75 31.08 5.38
CA GLU A 559 9.50 31.94 6.33
C GLU A 559 8.86 31.98 7.72
N MET A 560 7.53 31.89 7.83
CA MET A 560 6.83 31.88 9.11
C MET A 560 6.85 30.50 9.79
N ARG A 561 7.06 29.42 9.04
CA ARG A 561 6.94 28.03 9.52
C ARG A 561 7.82 27.72 10.71
N GLY A 562 9.07 28.22 10.73
CA GLY A 562 10.03 27.91 11.79
C GLY A 562 9.59 28.35 13.18
N LYS A 563 8.95 29.52 13.30
CA LYS A 563 8.48 30.05 14.59
C LYS A 563 7.01 29.71 14.87
N TRP A 564 6.16 29.72 13.83
CA TRP A 564 4.71 29.67 13.99
C TRP A 564 4.05 28.39 13.50
N GLY A 565 4.80 27.48 12.85
CA GLY A 565 4.25 26.28 12.21
C GLY A 565 3.47 25.36 13.15
N GLY A 566 3.73 25.44 14.46
CA GLY A 566 3.03 24.67 15.50
C GLY A 566 1.74 25.31 16.05
N THR A 567 1.31 26.45 15.52
CA THR A 567 0.14 27.21 16.02
C THR A 567 -1.09 27.02 15.13
N TYR A 568 -2.27 27.18 15.72
CA TYR A 568 -3.53 27.21 14.97
C TYR A 568 -3.58 28.41 14.00
N TRP A 569 -3.00 29.56 14.35
CA TRP A 569 -2.97 30.73 13.48
C TRP A 569 -2.26 30.43 12.16
N TYR A 570 -1.08 29.82 12.22
CA TYR A 570 -0.36 29.41 11.01
C TYR A 570 -1.19 28.46 10.15
N TYR A 571 -1.83 27.47 10.77
CA TYR A 571 -2.71 26.55 10.05
C TYR A 571 -3.91 27.27 9.40
N ASN A 572 -4.57 28.19 10.11
CA ASN A 572 -5.74 28.90 9.59
C ASN A 572 -5.39 29.76 8.36
N PHE A 573 -4.26 30.46 8.38
CA PHE A 573 -3.82 31.32 7.28
C PHE A 573 -3.19 30.55 6.10
N PHE A 574 -2.39 29.52 6.36
CA PHE A 574 -1.59 28.85 5.33
C PHE A 574 -2.00 27.40 5.05
N GLY A 575 -2.57 26.69 6.02
CA GLY A 575 -2.90 25.27 5.92
C GLY A 575 -3.94 24.96 4.84
N ARG A 576 -4.99 25.78 4.72
CA ARG A 576 -6.08 25.61 3.74
C ARG A 576 -5.62 25.60 2.28
N GLN A 577 -4.57 26.36 1.93
CA GLN A 577 -4.11 26.46 0.55
C GLN A 577 -3.35 25.20 0.11
N TYR A 578 -2.65 24.52 1.02
CA TYR A 578 -1.99 23.26 0.73
C TYR A 578 -3.01 22.11 0.52
N THR A 579 -4.11 22.11 1.28
CA THR A 579 -5.21 21.12 1.13
C THR A 579 -6.04 21.38 -0.14
N ASN A 580 -6.45 22.63 -0.41
CA ASN A 580 -7.29 22.94 -1.58
C ASN A 580 -6.53 22.97 -2.92
N SER A 581 -5.20 23.14 -2.92
CA SER A 581 -4.39 23.03 -4.14
C SER A 581 -4.29 21.59 -4.66
N ALA A 582 -4.59 20.59 -3.80
CA ALA A 582 -4.74 19.20 -4.20
C ALA A 582 -6.10 18.92 -4.86
N GLU A 583 -7.18 19.56 -4.41
CA GLU A 583 -8.53 19.41 -5.02
C GLU A 583 -8.74 20.26 -6.28
N ARG A 584 -7.99 21.37 -6.46
CA ARG A 584 -8.17 22.26 -7.62
C ARG A 584 -7.57 21.76 -8.94
N LYS A 585 -6.76 20.70 -8.94
CA LYS A 585 -6.23 20.14 -10.19
C LYS A 585 -7.22 19.29 -10.97
N ASP A 586 -8.36 18.93 -10.37
CA ASP A 586 -9.38 18.08 -11.02
C ASP A 586 -10.56 18.86 -11.61
N ASN A 587 -10.53 20.21 -11.63
CA ASN A 587 -11.58 21.05 -12.21
C ASN A 587 -11.08 22.15 -13.17
N GLU A 588 -9.94 21.95 -13.82
CA GLU A 588 -9.55 22.76 -15.00
C GLU A 588 -9.45 21.91 -16.26
N VAL A 589 -10.61 21.38 -16.69
CA VAL A 589 -10.97 21.31 -18.11
C VAL A 589 -12.47 21.58 -18.21
N GLN A 590 -12.87 22.86 -18.26
CA GLN A 590 -13.82 23.41 -19.25
C GLN A 590 -14.13 24.90 -18.97
N SER A 591 -13.97 25.65 -20.06
CA SER A 591 -14.24 27.08 -20.34
C SER A 591 -13.39 28.14 -19.63
#